data_AF-A0A067E1Z7-F1
#
_entry.id   AF-A0A067E1Z7-F1
#
_cell.length_a   1.000
_cell.length_b   1.000
_cell.length_c   1.000
_cell.angle_alpha   90.00
_cell.angle_beta   90.00
_cell.angle_gamma   90.00
#
_symmetry.space_group_name_H-M   'P 1'
#
loop_
_entity.id
_entity.type
_entity.pdbx_description
1 polymer ?
#
loop_
_entity_poly.entity_id
_entity_poly.type
_entity_poly.pdbx_seq_one_letter_code
_entity_poly.pdbx_strand_id
1 'polypeptide(L)'
;VPVSGGGGASKSSLTPEEIKLKAQELRERARKKKEEEEKRMEREREKERIRIGKELLEAKRIEEENERKRILALRKAEKEEEKRAREKIRQKLEEDKAERRRRLGLPPEDPATTKSSAPVVEEKKSMLPIRPATKVEQMRECLRSLKQNHKDDDAKVKRAFQTLLTYIGNVAKNPNEEKFRKIRLSNQTFQVWNFFTIDLDTC
;
A
#
# COMPACT_ATOMS: atom_id res chain seq x y z
N VAL A 1 30.54 73.09 -47.54
CA VAL A 1 31.73 73.57 -46.78
C VAL A 1 32.16 72.45 -45.83
N PRO A 2 33.36 71.86 -45.98
CA PRO A 2 33.91 70.94 -45.00
C PRO A 2 34.79 71.70 -43.99
N VAL A 3 34.76 71.30 -42.72
CA VAL A 3 35.79 71.69 -41.74
C VAL A 3 36.44 70.43 -41.21
N SER A 4 37.72 70.33 -41.57
CA SER A 4 38.72 69.43 -41.05
C SER A 4 39.11 69.82 -39.63
N GLY A 5 39.46 68.83 -38.82
CA GLY A 5 40.09 68.95 -37.51
C GLY A 5 40.07 67.57 -36.85
N GLY A 6 41.08 66.71 -36.99
CA GLY A 6 42.49 67.01 -36.80
C GLY A 6 42.81 66.88 -35.30
N GLY A 7 42.80 65.65 -34.77
CA GLY A 7 43.09 65.38 -33.35
C GLY A 7 43.68 63.98 -33.21
N GLY A 8 45.00 63.94 -33.03
CA GLY A 8 45.84 62.76 -33.13
C GLY A 8 45.35 61.55 -32.33
N ALA A 9 45.05 60.47 -33.06
CA ALA A 9 45.21 59.14 -32.51
C ALA A 9 46.71 58.93 -32.31
N SER A 10 47.19 59.19 -31.10
CA SER A 10 48.48 58.73 -30.60
C SER A 10 48.55 57.21 -30.78
N LYS A 11 49.03 56.79 -31.94
CA LYS A 11 49.53 55.44 -32.18
C LYS A 11 50.74 55.31 -31.27
N SER A 12 50.50 54.89 -30.03
CA SER A 12 51.55 54.31 -29.21
C SER A 12 52.17 53.22 -30.06
N SER A 13 53.38 53.46 -30.56
CA SER A 13 54.21 52.47 -31.23
C SER A 13 54.63 51.46 -30.18
N LEU A 14 53.68 50.60 -29.79
CA LEU A 14 53.96 49.42 -29.02
C LEU A 14 54.91 48.59 -29.86
N THR A 15 55.99 48.15 -29.23
CA THR A 15 56.95 47.28 -29.88
C THR A 15 56.23 46.03 -30.39
N PRO A 16 56.69 45.39 -31.48
CA PRO A 16 56.07 44.18 -32.02
C PRO A 16 55.87 43.09 -30.96
N GLU A 17 56.74 43.09 -29.95
CA GLU A 17 56.68 42.23 -28.76
C GLU A 17 55.49 42.56 -27.86
N GLU A 18 55.23 43.83 -27.53
CA GLU A 18 54.09 44.25 -26.70
C GLU A 18 52.75 44.01 -27.38
N ILE A 19 52.66 44.17 -28.71
CA ILE A 19 51.44 43.87 -29.48
C ILE A 19 51.14 42.36 -29.46
N LYS A 20 52.16 41.51 -29.61
CA LYS A 20 52.02 40.06 -29.48
C LYS A 20 51.59 39.66 -28.08
N LEU A 21 52.20 40.25 -27.04
CA LEU A 21 51.89 39.95 -25.65
C LEU A 21 50.42 40.29 -25.33
N LYS A 22 49.95 41.46 -25.77
CA LYS A 22 48.56 41.90 -25.56
C LYS A 22 47.55 41.06 -26.36
N ALA A 23 47.91 40.62 -27.57
CA ALA A 23 47.08 39.70 -28.36
C ALA A 23 47.02 38.30 -27.71
N GLN A 24 48.11 37.84 -27.11
CA GLN A 24 48.17 36.57 -26.40
C GLN A 24 47.35 36.63 -25.10
N GLU A 25 47.46 37.72 -24.33
CA GLU A 25 46.66 37.98 -23.13
C GLU A 25 45.15 38.01 -23.44
N LEU A 26 44.73 38.67 -24.53
CA LEU A 26 43.33 38.68 -24.96
C LEU A 26 42.83 37.28 -25.33
N ARG A 27 43.66 36.45 -25.97
CA ARG A 27 43.33 35.06 -26.30
C ARG A 27 43.20 34.19 -25.05
N GLU A 28 44.10 34.32 -24.09
CA GLU A 28 44.02 33.58 -22.83
C GLU A 28 42.79 34.01 -22.01
N ARG A 29 42.48 35.31 -21.98
CA ARG A 29 41.28 35.82 -21.31
C ARG A 29 39.99 35.30 -21.94
N ALA A 30 39.94 35.21 -23.27
CA ALA A 30 38.81 34.61 -23.99
C ALA A 30 38.68 33.11 -23.71
N ARG A 31 39.80 32.37 -23.69
CA ARG A 31 39.81 30.93 -23.35
C ARG A 31 39.34 30.69 -21.91
N LYS A 32 39.85 31.46 -20.95
CA LYS A 32 39.49 31.35 -19.54
C LYS A 32 38.01 31.68 -19.30
N LYS A 33 37.48 32.71 -19.97
CA LYS A 33 36.05 33.05 -19.89
C LYS A 33 35.16 31.94 -20.47
N LYS A 34 35.55 31.34 -21.59
CA LYS A 34 34.83 30.21 -22.20
C LYS A 34 34.82 28.97 -21.29
N GLU A 35 35.96 28.66 -20.67
CA GLU A 35 36.09 27.53 -19.74
C GLU A 35 35.24 27.73 -18.46
N GLU A 36 35.21 28.95 -17.90
CA GLU A 36 34.37 29.27 -16.74
C GLU A 36 32.87 29.18 -17.06
N GLU A 37 32.46 29.64 -18.24
CA GLU A 37 31.08 29.57 -18.72
C GLU A 37 30.64 28.13 -18.98
N GLU A 38 31.50 27.32 -19.60
CA GLU A 38 31.26 25.89 -19.83
C GLU A 38 31.13 25.12 -18.50
N LYS A 39 32.04 25.38 -17.54
CA LYS A 39 31.97 24.79 -16.20
C LYS A 39 30.74 25.24 -15.42
N ARG A 40 30.23 26.45 -15.66
CA ARG A 40 28.98 26.93 -15.06
C ARG A 40 27.77 26.22 -15.68
N MET A 41 27.72 26.12 -17.00
CA MET A 41 26.67 25.40 -17.73
C MET A 41 26.62 23.92 -17.37
N GLU A 42 27.77 23.27 -17.19
CA GLU A 42 27.83 21.86 -16.77
C GLU A 42 27.21 21.66 -15.38
N ARG A 43 27.54 22.53 -14.41
CA ARG A 43 26.91 22.51 -13.08
C ARG A 43 25.40 22.78 -13.14
N GLU A 44 24.94 23.63 -14.04
CA GLU A 44 23.51 23.92 -14.21
C GLU A 44 22.77 22.72 -14.84
N ARG A 45 23.34 22.06 -15.84
CA ARG A 45 22.80 20.81 -16.42
C ARG A 45 22.73 19.69 -15.39
N GLU A 46 23.77 19.55 -14.57
CA GLU A 46 23.80 18.54 -13.51
C GLU A 46 22.72 18.78 -12.45
N LYS A 47 22.54 20.04 -12.04
CA LYS A 47 21.44 20.43 -11.14
C LYS A 47 20.07 20.14 -11.74
N GLU A 48 19.90 20.42 -13.03
CA GLU A 48 18.66 20.14 -13.75
C GLU A 48 18.35 18.64 -13.78
N ARG A 49 19.34 17.80 -14.09
CA ARG A 49 19.17 16.33 -14.07
C ARG A 49 18.71 15.84 -12.71
N ILE A 50 19.33 16.34 -11.63
CA ILE A 50 18.95 15.97 -10.26
C ILE A 50 17.53 16.44 -9.93
N ARG A 51 17.17 17.66 -10.36
CA ARG A 51 15.83 18.21 -10.13
C ARG A 51 14.77 17.37 -10.84
N ILE A 52 14.95 17.11 -12.14
CA ILE A 52 14.05 16.28 -12.94
C ILE A 52 13.93 14.87 -12.32
N GLY A 53 15.04 14.27 -11.90
CA GLY A 53 15.02 12.96 -11.27
C GLY A 53 14.22 12.92 -9.97
N LYS A 54 14.34 13.97 -9.13
CA LYS A 54 13.54 14.10 -7.90
C LYS A 54 12.07 14.33 -8.19
N GLU A 55 11.76 15.19 -9.15
CA GLU A 55 10.40 15.52 -9.53
C GLU A 55 9.67 14.30 -10.12
N LEU A 56 10.36 13.50 -10.94
CA LEU A 56 9.82 12.27 -11.49
C LEU A 56 9.52 11.23 -10.39
N LEU A 57 10.41 11.12 -9.40
CA LEU A 57 10.18 10.22 -8.26
C LEU A 57 9.00 10.67 -7.40
N GLU A 58 8.88 11.98 -7.17
CA GLU A 58 7.79 12.57 -6.39
C GLU A 58 6.45 12.45 -7.11
N ALA A 59 6.42 12.72 -8.42
CA ALA A 59 5.22 12.53 -9.26
C ALA A 59 4.73 11.08 -9.20
N LYS A 60 5.64 10.11 -9.30
CA LYS A 60 5.32 8.69 -9.17
C LYS A 60 4.73 8.35 -7.80
N ARG A 61 5.30 8.89 -6.72
CA ARG A 61 4.80 8.68 -5.36
C ARG A 61 3.38 9.24 -5.18
N ILE A 62 3.12 10.43 -5.70
CA ILE A 62 1.81 11.08 -5.66
C ILE A 62 0.77 10.28 -6.45
N GLU A 63 1.13 9.76 -7.63
CA GLU A 63 0.25 8.92 -8.43
C GLU A 63 -0.14 7.62 -7.71
N GLU A 64 0.83 6.93 -7.12
CA GLU A 64 0.59 5.71 -6.34
C GLU A 64 -0.30 5.95 -5.11
N GLU A 65 -0.10 7.06 -4.39
CA GLU A 65 -0.94 7.43 -3.25
C GLU A 65 -2.39 7.76 -3.68
N ASN A 66 -2.53 8.50 -4.77
CA ASN A 66 -3.84 8.84 -5.32
C ASN A 66 -4.60 7.58 -5.77
N GLU A 67 -3.91 6.62 -6.40
CA GLU A 67 -4.52 5.35 -6.81
C GLU A 67 -4.97 4.53 -5.58
N ARG A 68 -4.11 4.42 -4.56
CA ARG A 68 -4.49 3.77 -3.28
C ARG A 68 -5.72 4.43 -2.66
N LYS A 69 -5.78 5.77 -2.68
CA LYS A 69 -6.91 6.52 -2.15
C LYS A 69 -8.19 6.25 -2.93
N ARG A 70 -8.13 6.14 -4.26
CA ARG A 70 -9.27 5.78 -5.12
C ARG A 70 -9.79 4.38 -4.79
N ILE A 71 -8.90 3.40 -4.68
CA ILE A 71 -9.28 2.01 -4.36
C ILE A 71 -9.96 1.91 -2.99
N LEU A 72 -9.43 2.60 -1.97
CA LEU A 72 -10.03 2.62 -0.63
C LEU A 72 -11.40 3.29 -0.64
N ALA A 73 -11.57 4.39 -1.37
CA ALA A 73 -12.84 5.08 -1.50
C ALA A 73 -13.90 4.20 -2.18
N LEU A 74 -13.52 3.49 -3.25
CA LEU A 74 -14.41 2.56 -3.95
C LEU A 74 -14.88 1.42 -3.04
N ARG A 75 -13.96 0.75 -2.34
CA ARG A 75 -14.32 -0.32 -1.39
C ARG A 75 -15.23 0.17 -0.27
N LYS A 76 -14.99 1.39 0.21
CA LYS A 76 -15.85 1.99 1.24
C LYS A 76 -17.25 2.28 0.69
N ALA A 77 -17.34 2.82 -0.52
CA ALA A 77 -18.62 3.11 -1.18
C ALA A 77 -19.44 1.83 -1.43
N GLU A 78 -18.80 0.79 -1.98
CA GLU A 78 -19.42 -0.52 -2.22
C GLU A 78 -19.97 -1.13 -0.93
N LYS A 79 -19.17 -1.12 0.14
CA LYS A 79 -19.59 -1.62 1.45
C LYS A 79 -20.77 -0.84 2.05
N GLU A 80 -20.80 0.48 1.88
CA GLU A 80 -21.93 1.30 2.35
C GLU A 80 -23.18 1.12 1.47
N GLU A 81 -23.02 0.83 0.18
CA GLU A 81 -24.13 0.48 -0.70
C GLU A 81 -24.71 -0.90 -0.34
N GLU A 82 -23.87 -1.90 -0.09
CA GLU A 82 -24.29 -3.22 0.38
C GLU A 82 -25.07 -3.13 1.70
N LYS A 83 -24.59 -2.33 2.66
CA LYS A 83 -25.30 -2.06 3.92
C LYS A 83 -26.66 -1.43 3.68
N ARG A 84 -26.73 -0.40 2.84
CA ARG A 84 -28.00 0.26 2.48
C ARG A 84 -28.97 -0.72 1.81
N ALA A 85 -28.49 -1.58 0.92
CA ALA A 85 -29.33 -2.60 0.29
C ALA A 85 -29.85 -3.61 1.32
N ARG A 86 -28.99 -4.06 2.25
CA ARG A 86 -29.36 -4.98 3.33
C ARG A 86 -30.38 -4.37 4.29
N GLU A 87 -30.24 -3.09 4.62
CA GLU A 87 -31.20 -2.36 5.46
C GLU A 87 -32.56 -2.20 4.76
N LYS A 88 -32.57 -1.89 3.46
CA LYS A 88 -33.81 -1.86 2.66
C LYS A 88 -34.53 -3.21 2.66
N ILE A 89 -33.79 -4.32 2.52
CA ILE A 89 -34.39 -5.67 2.59
C ILE A 89 -34.96 -5.93 3.99
N ARG A 90 -34.24 -5.54 5.05
CA ARG A 90 -34.71 -5.68 6.43
C ARG A 90 -36.01 -4.91 6.66
N GLN A 91 -36.10 -3.66 6.19
CA GLN A 91 -37.31 -2.84 6.29
C GLN A 91 -38.48 -3.50 5.55
N LYS A 92 -38.28 -3.95 4.30
CA LYS A 92 -39.32 -4.65 3.54
C LYS A 92 -39.83 -5.92 4.24
N LEU A 93 -38.93 -6.68 4.88
CA LEU A 93 -39.31 -7.87 5.64
C LEU A 93 -40.10 -7.52 6.90
N GLU A 94 -39.75 -6.43 7.56
CA GLU A 94 -40.46 -5.93 8.74
C GLU A 94 -41.87 -5.41 8.38
N GLU A 95 -41.98 -4.69 7.27
CA GLU A 95 -43.25 -4.23 6.70
C GLU A 95 -44.15 -5.42 6.29
N ASP A 96 -43.64 -6.41 5.55
CA ASP A 96 -44.42 -7.62 5.18
C ASP A 96 -44.87 -8.40 6.42
N LYS A 97 -43.99 -8.53 7.42
CA LYS A 97 -44.31 -9.17 8.70
C LYS A 97 -45.42 -8.42 9.44
N ALA A 98 -45.34 -7.09 9.49
CA ALA A 98 -46.34 -6.23 10.13
C ALA A 98 -47.67 -6.26 9.37
N GLU A 99 -47.65 -6.20 8.04
CA GLU A 99 -48.84 -6.29 7.19
C GLU A 99 -49.55 -7.64 7.36
N ARG A 100 -48.79 -8.75 7.35
CA ARG A 100 -49.34 -10.09 7.61
C ARG A 100 -49.96 -10.19 9.00
N ARG A 101 -49.32 -9.63 10.02
CA ARG A 101 -49.87 -9.56 11.39
C ARG A 101 -51.16 -8.75 11.45
N ARG A 102 -51.22 -7.59 10.79
CA ARG A 102 -52.44 -6.77 10.66
C ARG A 102 -53.56 -7.55 9.99
N ARG A 103 -53.27 -8.28 8.90
CA ARG A 103 -54.27 -9.09 8.18
C ARG A 103 -54.78 -10.28 9.01
N LEU A 104 -53.96 -10.80 9.92
CA LEU A 104 -54.34 -11.84 10.87
C LEU A 104 -55.03 -11.31 12.14
N GLY A 105 -55.26 -10.00 12.25
CA GLY A 105 -55.95 -9.39 13.40
C GLY A 105 -55.16 -9.44 14.71
N LEU A 106 -53.84 -9.67 14.64
CA LEU A 106 -52.97 -9.73 15.82
C LEU A 106 -52.57 -8.30 16.26
N PRO A 107 -52.51 -8.01 17.58
CA PRO A 107 -52.11 -6.69 18.07
C PRO A 107 -50.68 -6.32 17.62
N PRO A 108 -50.36 -5.01 17.50
CA PRO A 108 -49.02 -4.56 17.20
C PRO A 108 -48.04 -5.13 18.24
N GLU A 109 -46.93 -5.66 17.78
CA GLU A 109 -45.89 -6.12 18.68
C GLU A 109 -44.85 -5.05 18.87
N ASP A 110 -44.66 -4.68 20.13
CA ASP A 110 -43.55 -3.85 20.54
C ASP A 110 -42.24 -4.63 20.36
N PRO A 111 -41.16 -3.99 19.88
CA PRO A 111 -39.85 -4.62 19.70
C PRO A 111 -39.20 -5.11 21.03
N ALA A 112 -39.86 -4.90 22.17
CA ALA A 112 -39.42 -5.32 23.49
C ALA A 112 -39.91 -6.73 23.91
N THR A 113 -41.00 -7.27 23.34
CA THR A 113 -41.65 -8.49 23.88
C THR A 113 -41.24 -9.81 23.24
N THR A 114 -40.51 -9.81 22.12
CA THR A 114 -40.06 -11.06 21.45
C THR A 114 -38.75 -11.65 21.98
N LYS A 115 -38.42 -11.41 23.26
CA LYS A 115 -37.28 -12.05 23.94
C LYS A 115 -37.63 -13.20 24.89
N SER A 116 -38.88 -13.65 24.98
CA SER A 116 -39.23 -14.75 25.89
C SER A 116 -40.26 -15.72 25.32
N SER A 117 -39.79 -16.86 24.78
CA SER A 117 -40.31 -18.24 25.00
C SER A 117 -39.72 -19.28 23.99
N ALA A 118 -38.62 -19.95 24.42
CA ALA A 118 -38.02 -21.31 24.20
C ALA A 118 -38.32 -22.26 22.99
N PRO A 119 -37.52 -23.33 22.68
CA PRO A 119 -36.22 -23.81 23.23
C PRO A 119 -35.05 -24.09 22.23
N VAL A 120 -33.81 -23.99 22.74
CA VAL A 120 -32.56 -24.77 22.48
C VAL A 120 -32.22 -25.25 21.05
N VAL A 121 -31.34 -24.50 20.37
CA VAL A 121 -30.02 -25.04 19.94
C VAL A 121 -28.98 -24.08 20.46
N GLU A 122 -28.34 -24.48 21.55
CA GLU A 122 -27.12 -23.87 22.07
C GLU A 122 -26.04 -24.02 20.99
N GLU A 123 -25.71 -22.96 20.26
CA GLU A 123 -24.34 -22.81 19.77
C GLU A 123 -23.77 -21.52 20.33
N LYS A 124 -23.08 -21.71 21.45
CA LYS A 124 -22.30 -20.76 22.23
C LYS A 124 -21.58 -19.74 21.34
N LYS A 125 -22.24 -18.61 21.09
CA LYS A 125 -21.52 -17.33 20.98
C LYS A 125 -21.09 -16.95 22.39
N SER A 126 -20.07 -17.65 22.84
CA SER A 126 -19.26 -17.23 23.97
C SER A 126 -18.82 -15.80 23.69
N MET A 127 -19.34 -14.88 24.50
CA MET A 127 -18.72 -13.60 24.73
C MET A 127 -17.34 -13.90 25.31
N LEU A 128 -16.37 -14.10 24.42
CA LEU A 128 -14.97 -14.12 24.82
C LEU A 128 -14.45 -12.69 24.78
N PRO A 129 -13.57 -12.33 25.72
CA PRO A 129 -12.93 -11.01 25.76
C PRO A 129 -12.42 -10.62 24.39
N ILE A 130 -12.67 -9.37 23.99
CA ILE A 130 -12.05 -8.73 22.83
C ILE A 130 -10.53 -8.75 23.08
N ARG A 131 -9.89 -9.86 22.70
CA ARG A 131 -8.45 -9.95 22.54
C ARG A 131 -8.09 -9.03 21.37
N PRO A 132 -6.92 -8.37 21.40
CA PRO A 132 -6.57 -7.34 20.43
C PRO A 132 -6.83 -7.86 19.01
N ALA A 133 -7.71 -7.16 18.29
CA ALA A 133 -8.22 -7.54 16.97
C ALA A 133 -7.09 -7.89 15.98
N THR A 134 -5.88 -7.37 16.21
CA THR A 134 -4.70 -7.54 15.38
C THR A 134 -4.30 -9.01 15.15
N LYS A 135 -4.17 -9.86 16.19
CA LYS A 135 -3.69 -11.25 15.99
C LYS A 135 -4.72 -12.17 15.35
N VAL A 136 -6.00 -11.98 15.69
CA VAL A 136 -7.09 -12.76 15.10
C VAL A 136 -7.31 -12.37 13.64
N GLU A 137 -7.19 -11.08 13.31
CA GLU A 137 -7.25 -10.61 11.92
C GLU A 137 -6.05 -11.04 11.10
N GLN A 138 -4.83 -10.97 11.64
CA GLN A 138 -3.62 -11.51 10.99
C GLN A 138 -3.78 -13.00 10.68
N MET A 139 -4.25 -13.80 11.66
CA MET A 139 -4.51 -15.22 11.44
C MET A 139 -5.55 -15.44 10.33
N ARG A 140 -6.62 -14.63 10.27
CA ARG A 140 -7.62 -14.71 9.20
C ARG A 140 -7.03 -14.37 7.84
N GLU A 141 -6.14 -13.38 7.77
CA GLU A 141 -5.45 -13.01 6.53
C GLU A 141 -4.51 -14.12 6.07
N CYS A 142 -3.67 -14.67 6.95
CA CYS A 142 -2.78 -15.78 6.61
C CYS A 142 -3.53 -16.99 6.05
N LEU A 143 -4.67 -17.35 6.65
CA LEU A 143 -5.52 -18.44 6.16
C LEU A 143 -6.17 -18.11 4.80
N ARG A 144 -6.55 -16.85 4.56
CA ARG A 144 -7.10 -16.42 3.27
C ARG A 144 -6.03 -16.48 2.18
N SER A 145 -4.84 -15.96 2.45
CA SER A 145 -3.69 -16.03 1.54
C SER A 145 -3.30 -17.47 1.21
N LEU A 146 -3.26 -18.36 2.22
CA LEU A 146 -2.98 -19.79 2.01
C LEU A 146 -3.97 -20.45 1.04
N LYS A 147 -5.27 -20.13 1.18
CA LYS A 147 -6.30 -20.64 0.26
C LYS A 147 -6.19 -20.02 -1.13
N GLN A 148 -5.88 -18.73 -1.22
CA GLN A 148 -5.80 -18.01 -2.49
C GLN A 148 -4.58 -18.44 -3.33
N ASN A 149 -3.43 -18.66 -2.69
CA ASN A 149 -2.18 -19.06 -3.34
C ASN A 149 -2.22 -20.49 -3.89
N HIS A 150 -3.15 -21.32 -3.40
CA HIS A 150 -3.31 -22.71 -3.82
C HIS A 150 -4.74 -23.02 -4.29
N LYS A 151 -5.42 -22.03 -4.90
CA LYS A 151 -6.83 -22.16 -5.35
C LYS A 151 -7.07 -23.32 -6.32
N ASP A 152 -6.03 -23.73 -7.06
CA ASP A 152 -6.08 -24.78 -8.07
C ASP A 152 -5.76 -26.17 -7.49
N ASP A 153 -5.36 -26.26 -6.21
CA ASP A 153 -5.04 -27.51 -5.51
C ASP A 153 -5.84 -27.62 -4.19
N ASP A 154 -7.16 -27.76 -4.31
CA ASP A 154 -8.09 -27.86 -3.18
C ASP A 154 -7.77 -29.05 -2.25
N ALA A 155 -7.22 -30.16 -2.80
CA ALA A 155 -6.80 -31.30 -2.00
C ALA A 155 -5.64 -30.94 -1.07
N LYS A 156 -4.66 -30.16 -1.56
CA LYS A 156 -3.56 -29.64 -0.75
C LYS A 156 -4.04 -28.61 0.26
N VAL A 157 -4.96 -27.71 -0.11
CA VAL A 157 -5.60 -26.77 0.83
C VAL A 157 -6.32 -27.54 1.94
N LYS A 158 -7.11 -28.57 1.64
CA LYS A 158 -7.82 -29.36 2.66
C LYS A 158 -6.87 -30.08 3.61
N ARG A 159 -5.84 -30.77 3.08
CA ARG A 159 -4.78 -31.39 3.90
C ARG A 159 -4.08 -30.35 4.77
N ALA A 160 -3.94 -29.15 4.23
CA ALA A 160 -3.35 -28.06 4.94
C ALA A 160 -4.18 -27.68 6.19
N PHE A 161 -5.40 -27.22 5.97
CA PHE A 161 -6.29 -26.84 7.06
C PHE A 161 -6.49 -27.99 8.08
N GLN A 162 -6.55 -29.23 7.62
CA GLN A 162 -6.66 -30.40 8.50
C GLN A 162 -5.46 -30.55 9.45
N THR A 163 -4.22 -30.40 8.99
CA THR A 163 -3.06 -30.57 9.89
C THR A 163 -2.96 -29.42 10.89
N LEU A 164 -3.28 -28.19 10.47
CA LEU A 164 -3.35 -27.04 11.37
C LEU A 164 -4.42 -27.26 12.46
N LEU A 165 -5.61 -27.74 12.08
CA LEU A 165 -6.67 -28.09 13.03
C LEU A 165 -6.23 -29.19 14.00
N THR A 166 -5.46 -30.19 13.54
CA THR A 166 -4.90 -31.22 14.42
C THR A 166 -3.98 -30.63 15.48
N TYR A 167 -3.04 -29.75 15.10
CA TYR A 167 -2.13 -29.13 16.06
C TYR A 167 -2.87 -28.22 17.05
N ILE A 168 -3.78 -27.37 16.55
CA ILE A 168 -4.59 -26.49 17.41
C ILE A 168 -5.49 -27.32 18.32
N GLY A 169 -6.10 -28.38 17.80
CA GLY A 169 -6.95 -29.30 18.56
C GLY A 169 -6.18 -29.99 19.69
N ASN A 170 -4.92 -30.36 19.47
CA ASN A 170 -4.06 -30.94 20.50
C ASN A 170 -3.75 -29.93 21.62
N VAL A 171 -3.45 -28.68 21.28
CA VAL A 171 -3.24 -27.59 22.26
C VAL A 171 -4.54 -27.28 23.02
N ALA A 172 -5.67 -27.24 22.33
CA ALA A 172 -6.97 -26.94 22.94
C ALA A 172 -7.42 -28.03 23.91
N LYS A 173 -7.17 -29.31 23.59
CA LYS A 173 -7.50 -30.45 24.46
C LYS A 173 -6.55 -30.58 25.65
N ASN A 174 -5.25 -30.35 25.44
CA ASN A 174 -4.21 -30.52 26.45
C ASN A 174 -3.35 -29.25 26.58
N PRO A 175 -3.90 -28.16 27.14
CA PRO A 175 -3.22 -26.87 27.14
C PRO A 175 -1.95 -26.87 27.99
N ASN A 176 -1.85 -27.69 29.03
CA ASN A 176 -0.71 -27.69 29.96
C ASN A 176 0.46 -28.57 29.49
N GLU A 177 0.29 -29.35 28.43
CA GLU A 177 1.34 -30.22 27.90
C GLU A 177 2.25 -29.47 26.94
N GLU A 178 3.50 -29.25 27.35
CA GLU A 178 4.48 -28.46 26.59
C GLU A 178 4.78 -29.05 25.20
N LYS A 179 4.70 -30.38 25.05
CA LYS A 179 4.94 -31.07 23.77
C LYS A 179 3.97 -30.65 22.65
N PHE A 180 2.77 -30.17 22.98
CA PHE A 180 1.80 -29.70 21.98
C PHE A 180 1.95 -28.21 21.67
N ARG A 181 2.67 -27.45 22.51
CA ARG A 181 2.93 -26.02 22.31
C ARG A 181 4.09 -25.75 21.34
N LYS A 182 4.89 -26.77 21.02
CA LYS A 182 6.04 -26.68 20.11
C LYS A 182 5.86 -27.67 18.96
N ILE A 183 5.86 -27.17 17.73
CA ILE A 183 5.81 -28.01 16.51
C ILE A 183 7.23 -28.14 15.97
N ARG A 184 7.69 -29.38 15.75
CA ARG A 184 9.01 -29.62 15.13
C ARG A 184 8.88 -29.49 13.61
N LEU A 185 9.63 -28.57 13.02
CA LEU A 185 9.64 -28.34 11.56
C LEU A 185 10.15 -29.57 10.77
N SER A 186 10.89 -30.46 11.44
CA SER A 186 11.37 -31.73 10.87
C SER A 186 10.32 -32.84 10.84
N ASN A 187 9.13 -32.60 11.40
CA ASN A 187 8.06 -33.60 11.37
C ASN A 187 7.61 -33.83 9.92
N GLN A 188 7.54 -35.09 9.49
CA GLN A 188 7.18 -35.43 8.10
C GLN A 188 5.83 -34.84 7.69
N THR A 189 4.83 -34.87 8.57
CA THR A 189 3.50 -34.29 8.32
C THR A 189 3.57 -32.77 8.17
N PHE A 190 4.54 -32.12 8.80
CA PHE A 190 4.80 -30.69 8.64
C PHE A 190 5.67 -30.39 7.41
N GLN A 191 6.65 -31.23 7.06
CA GLN A 191 7.54 -31.02 5.92
C GLN A 191 6.86 -31.16 4.55
N VAL A 192 5.83 -32.02 4.47
CA VAL A 192 4.99 -32.15 3.25
C VAL A 192 4.39 -30.79 2.83
N TRP A 193 4.30 -29.82 3.75
CA TRP A 193 3.91 -28.45 3.49
C TRP A 193 5.08 -27.52 3.15
N ASN A 194 6.20 -27.69 3.85
CA ASN A 194 7.37 -26.82 3.75
C ASN A 194 8.11 -26.98 2.41
N PHE A 195 7.91 -28.09 1.71
CA PHE A 195 8.49 -28.32 0.37
C PHE A 195 7.91 -27.40 -0.73
N PHE A 196 6.88 -26.62 -0.43
CA PHE A 196 6.23 -25.69 -1.37
C PHE A 196 6.29 -24.23 -0.94
N THR A 197 7.12 -23.89 0.05
CA THR A 197 7.06 -22.59 0.71
C THR A 197 8.43 -21.92 0.77
N ILE A 198 8.82 -21.34 -0.37
CA ILE A 198 9.73 -20.18 -0.44
C ILE A 198 8.98 -18.89 0.01
N ASP A 199 7.66 -18.95 0.26
CA ASP A 199 6.83 -17.75 0.46
C ASP A 199 6.15 -17.60 1.85
N LEU A 200 6.65 -18.25 2.93
CA LEU A 200 6.16 -17.96 4.29
C LEU A 200 6.91 -16.81 4.97
N ASP A 201 8.03 -16.35 4.41
CA ASP A 201 8.81 -15.23 4.98
C ASP A 201 8.13 -13.86 4.78
N THR A 202 6.92 -13.82 4.19
CA THR A 202 6.16 -12.60 3.92
C THR A 202 4.94 -12.41 4.85
N CYS A 203 4.82 -13.18 5.94
CA CYS A 203 3.73 -13.04 6.93
C CYS A 203 4.24 -12.90 8.36
#